data_AF-A0A9P5JTV5-F1
#
_entry.id   AF-A0A9P5JTV5-F1
#
_cell.length_a   1.000
_cell.length_b   1.000
_cell.length_c   1.000
_cell.angle_alpha   90.00
_cell.angle_beta   90.00
_cell.angle_gamma   90.00
#
_symmetry.space_group_name_H-M   'P 1'
#
loop_
_entity.id
_entity.type
_entity.pdbx_description
1 polymer ?
#
loop_
_entity_poly.entity_id
_entity_poly.type
_entity_poly.pdbx_seq_one_letter_code
_entity_poly.pdbx_strand_id
1 'polypeptide(L)'
;MSMASQHQLYDDHMQDSNWKKIVGIVSTLCKKIEKAMIGVKDTSEAFIELSAALDTNLIEAWQRDEQQAQVNRGECLRIYDVQVEQAPSQADIRLGLTSSEQKKGLRCGTITWLVLGISLEDEQDSLGSDIHKMSKEATTLEQTLIEDRCRKLEQRLNCFHQKAKEFMGENADEDLDVLPQFTGWENTDQNNEDEEENLENPETTPICMPSSLKPADIQRLGLEILATQELELCKGQASDCLQSLRLALGHKAILYQTKVRKSKTSIDKTCTWDNVKAVTIKINKHIRAHRQAQMALQCLGADKAILLQYQELQSNHLKLSADFTEENRLGGQNADQQDSWMQEFYRVNWLRAKAHHDRWNEELLIVQHEMKWTILWFKHQVKEWKARLNKSTEENKLGHVAYAEKQVAMWKMFIREGECGFSGMMMD
;
A
#
# COMPACT_ATOMS: atom_id res chain seq x y z
N MET A 1 8.97 -48.70 -6.34
CA MET A 1 7.70 -48.99 -7.02
C MET A 1 7.98 -49.15 -8.50
N SER A 2 7.38 -50.12 -9.19
CA SER A 2 7.48 -50.24 -10.65
C SER A 2 6.79 -49.05 -11.33
N MET A 3 7.27 -48.62 -12.50
CA MET A 3 6.64 -47.56 -13.31
C MET A 3 5.14 -47.84 -13.57
N ALA A 4 4.77 -49.10 -13.75
CA ALA A 4 3.38 -49.50 -13.92
C ALA A 4 2.52 -49.27 -12.65
N SER A 5 3.11 -49.47 -11.47
CA SER A 5 2.44 -49.24 -10.18
C SER A 5 2.29 -47.75 -9.87
N GLN A 6 3.22 -46.91 -10.32
CA GLN A 6 3.09 -45.46 -10.21
C GLN A 6 1.99 -44.93 -11.15
N HIS A 7 1.93 -45.44 -12.38
CA HIS A 7 0.90 -45.04 -13.34
C HIS A 7 -0.51 -45.38 -12.82
N GLN A 8 -0.72 -46.59 -12.32
CA GLN A 8 -1.99 -47.00 -11.72
C GLN A 8 -2.40 -46.12 -10.55
N LEU A 9 -1.46 -45.76 -9.68
CA LEU A 9 -1.74 -44.87 -8.56
C LEU A 9 -2.22 -43.48 -9.02
N TYR A 10 -1.56 -42.91 -10.05
CA TYR A 10 -1.98 -41.62 -10.61
C TYR A 10 -3.36 -41.71 -11.27
N ASP A 11 -3.64 -42.76 -12.02
CA ASP A 11 -4.95 -42.98 -12.63
C ASP A 11 -6.05 -43.09 -11.58
N ASP A 12 -5.83 -43.86 -10.51
CA ASP A 12 -6.79 -44.02 -9.42
C ASP A 12 -7.08 -42.68 -8.73
N HIS A 13 -6.05 -41.89 -8.43
CA HIS A 13 -6.22 -40.56 -7.85
C HIS A 13 -6.94 -39.58 -8.79
N MET A 14 -6.60 -39.60 -10.09
CA MET A 14 -7.25 -38.74 -11.08
C MET A 14 -8.72 -39.13 -11.29
N GLN A 15 -9.02 -40.43 -11.33
CA GLN A 15 -10.39 -40.94 -11.46
C GLN A 15 -11.24 -40.60 -10.23
N ASP A 16 -10.71 -40.80 -9.02
CA ASP A 16 -11.40 -40.41 -7.78
C ASP A 16 -11.67 -38.90 -7.74
N SER A 17 -10.69 -38.06 -8.12
CA SER A 17 -10.87 -36.61 -8.20
C SER A 17 -11.95 -36.22 -9.21
N ASN A 18 -11.92 -36.79 -10.41
CA ASN A 18 -12.92 -36.54 -11.45
C ASN A 18 -14.32 -37.02 -11.02
N TRP A 19 -14.40 -38.17 -10.38
CA TRP A 19 -15.65 -38.71 -9.85
C TRP A 19 -16.25 -37.80 -8.78
N LYS A 20 -15.44 -37.36 -7.81
CA LYS A 20 -15.87 -36.41 -6.77
C LYS A 20 -16.35 -35.09 -7.36
N LYS A 21 -15.70 -34.59 -8.41
CA LYS A 21 -16.17 -33.40 -9.14
C LYS A 21 -17.54 -33.64 -9.75
N ILE A 22 -17.75 -34.77 -10.44
CA ILE A 22 -19.05 -35.10 -11.07
C ILE A 22 -20.16 -35.20 -10.03
N VAL A 23 -19.93 -35.90 -8.91
CA VAL A 23 -20.93 -36.04 -7.84
C VAL A 23 -21.20 -34.71 -7.14
N GLY A 24 -20.18 -33.88 -6.95
CA GLY A 24 -20.31 -32.59 -6.26
C GLY A 24 -20.75 -31.42 -7.14
N ILE A 25 -20.73 -31.55 -8.47
CA ILE A 25 -20.86 -30.40 -9.39
C ILE A 25 -22.17 -29.64 -9.20
N VAL A 26 -23.28 -30.34 -8.97
CA VAL A 26 -24.60 -29.72 -8.80
C VAL A 26 -24.60 -28.83 -7.56
N SER A 27 -24.25 -29.38 -6.40
CA SER A 27 -24.16 -28.61 -5.15
C SER A 27 -23.17 -27.44 -5.26
N THR A 28 -22.06 -27.63 -5.96
CA THR A 28 -21.03 -26.59 -6.13
C THR A 28 -21.54 -25.44 -6.99
N LEU A 29 -22.23 -25.74 -8.10
CA LEU A 29 -22.83 -24.73 -8.97
C LEU A 29 -23.96 -23.96 -8.27
N CYS A 30 -24.80 -24.64 -7.48
CA CYS A 30 -25.83 -23.96 -6.66
C CYS A 30 -25.21 -22.93 -5.70
N LYS A 31 -24.10 -23.27 -5.04
CA LYS A 31 -23.39 -22.32 -4.16
C LYS A 31 -22.74 -21.18 -4.94
N LYS A 32 -22.18 -21.47 -6.13
CA LYS A 32 -21.58 -20.46 -6.99
C LYS A 32 -22.62 -19.44 -7.46
N ILE A 33 -23.80 -19.88 -7.89
CA ILE A 33 -24.82 -18.94 -8.41
C ILE A 33 -25.36 -18.06 -7.29
N GLU A 34 -25.57 -18.60 -6.09
CA GLU A 34 -25.97 -17.81 -4.92
C GLU A 34 -24.94 -16.73 -4.61
N LYS A 35 -23.65 -17.11 -4.62
CA LYS A 35 -22.55 -16.16 -4.44
C LYS A 35 -22.51 -15.11 -5.55
N ALA A 36 -22.70 -15.51 -6.80
CA ALA A 36 -22.72 -14.59 -7.94
C ALA A 36 -23.90 -13.61 -7.87
N MET A 37 -25.09 -14.07 -7.48
CA MET A 37 -26.27 -13.21 -7.29
C MET A 37 -26.05 -12.17 -6.19
N ILE A 38 -25.48 -12.59 -5.05
CA ILE A 38 -25.11 -11.67 -3.97
C ILE A 38 -24.06 -10.67 -4.47
N GLY A 39 -23.02 -11.15 -5.15
CA GLY A 39 -21.96 -10.29 -5.69
C GLY A 39 -22.47 -9.26 -6.69
N VAL A 40 -23.37 -9.63 -7.60
CA VAL A 40 -24.01 -8.69 -8.54
C VAL A 40 -24.82 -7.64 -7.78
N LYS A 41 -25.62 -8.05 -6.80
CA LYS A 41 -26.42 -7.11 -6.01
C LYS A 41 -25.54 -6.09 -5.27
N ASP A 42 -24.56 -6.57 -4.51
CA ASP A 42 -23.69 -5.73 -3.68
C ASP A 42 -22.88 -4.74 -4.54
N THR A 43 -22.47 -5.15 -5.74
CA THR A 43 -21.67 -4.30 -6.62
C THR A 43 -22.49 -3.36 -7.49
N SER A 44 -23.71 -3.74 -7.86
CA SER A 44 -24.59 -2.90 -8.67
C SER A 44 -25.06 -1.67 -7.89
N GLU A 45 -25.50 -1.85 -6.64
CA GLU A 45 -25.94 -0.74 -5.78
C GLU A 45 -24.79 0.28 -5.60
N ALA A 46 -23.60 -0.20 -5.23
CA ALA A 46 -22.41 0.63 -5.07
C ALA A 46 -21.98 1.35 -6.36
N PHE A 47 -21.99 0.66 -7.50
CA PHE A 47 -21.57 1.24 -8.78
C PHE A 47 -22.56 2.28 -9.30
N ILE A 48 -23.87 2.06 -9.10
CA ILE A 48 -24.92 3.01 -9.49
C ILE A 48 -24.82 4.29 -8.66
N GLU A 49 -24.69 4.16 -7.33
CA GLU A 49 -24.52 5.32 -6.44
C GLU A 49 -23.28 6.13 -6.81
N LEU A 50 -22.16 5.45 -7.06
CA LEU A 50 -20.90 6.07 -7.48
C LEU A 50 -21.05 6.81 -8.81
N SER A 51 -21.70 6.19 -9.79
CA SER A 51 -21.90 6.78 -11.12
C SER A 51 -22.87 7.96 -11.09
N ALA A 52 -23.86 7.96 -10.20
CA ALA A 52 -24.81 9.06 -10.04
C ALA A 52 -24.18 10.33 -9.43
N ALA A 53 -23.08 10.18 -8.67
CA ALA A 53 -22.40 11.29 -8.02
C ALA A 53 -21.38 12.03 -8.91
N LEU A 54 -21.06 11.48 -10.08
CA LEU A 54 -20.00 11.98 -10.96
C LEU A 54 -20.57 12.62 -12.24
N ASP A 55 -19.79 13.50 -12.88
CA ASP A 55 -20.18 14.08 -14.16
C ASP A 55 -20.21 13.02 -15.26
N THR A 56 -21.34 12.94 -15.96
CA THR A 56 -21.57 12.12 -17.14
C THR A 56 -20.48 12.26 -18.22
N ASN A 57 -19.97 13.48 -18.47
CA ASN A 57 -18.95 13.68 -19.51
C ASN A 57 -17.62 13.01 -19.15
N LEU A 58 -17.25 13.03 -17.86
CA LEU A 58 -16.04 12.39 -17.35
C LEU A 58 -16.17 10.86 -17.43
N ILE A 59 -17.33 10.33 -17.01
CA ILE A 59 -17.62 8.90 -17.09
C ILE A 59 -17.48 8.39 -18.53
N GLU A 60 -18.07 9.09 -19.50
CA GLU A 60 -17.98 8.71 -20.92
C GLU A 60 -16.54 8.74 -21.44
N ALA A 61 -15.73 9.70 -20.99
CA ALA A 61 -14.31 9.74 -21.34
C ALA A 61 -13.56 8.54 -20.78
N TRP A 62 -13.72 8.26 -19.48
CA TRP A 62 -13.05 7.14 -18.83
C TRP A 62 -13.47 5.79 -19.39
N GLN A 63 -14.74 5.64 -19.78
CA GLN A 63 -15.24 4.43 -20.43
C GLN A 63 -14.61 4.22 -21.81
N ARG A 64 -14.40 5.28 -22.60
CA ARG A 64 -13.68 5.21 -23.87
C ARG A 64 -12.23 4.79 -23.67
N ASP A 65 -11.56 5.39 -22.69
CA ASP A 65 -10.16 5.08 -22.37
C ASP A 65 -10.02 3.63 -21.88
N GLU A 66 -10.97 3.15 -21.06
CA GLU A 66 -11.02 1.75 -20.61
C GLU A 66 -11.17 0.78 -21.78
N GLN A 67 -12.10 1.04 -22.70
CA GLN A 67 -12.31 0.20 -23.87
C GLN A 67 -11.04 0.11 -24.71
N GLN A 68 -10.39 1.25 -24.95
CA GLN A 68 -9.13 1.28 -25.70
C GLN A 68 -8.03 0.50 -24.97
N ALA A 69 -7.94 0.62 -23.64
CA ALA A 69 -7.00 -0.15 -22.83
C ALA A 69 -7.28 -1.66 -22.86
N GLN A 70 -8.55 -2.07 -22.84
CA GLN A 70 -8.94 -3.49 -22.94
C GLN A 70 -8.64 -4.10 -24.32
N VAL A 71 -8.68 -3.31 -25.40
CA VAL A 71 -8.26 -3.75 -26.73
C VAL A 71 -6.73 -3.88 -26.82
N ASN A 72 -5.99 -2.86 -26.40
CA ASN A 72 -4.54 -2.81 -26.57
C ASN A 72 -3.78 -3.74 -25.61
N ARG A 73 -4.35 -4.01 -24.42
CA ARG A 73 -3.76 -4.85 -23.36
C ARG A 73 -2.35 -4.34 -22.94
N GLY A 74 -1.63 -5.15 -22.16
CA GLY A 74 -0.27 -4.83 -21.73
C GLY A 74 -0.20 -3.60 -20.82
N GLU A 75 0.69 -2.66 -21.15
CA GLU A 75 0.91 -1.45 -20.36
C GLU A 75 -0.31 -0.52 -20.31
N CYS A 76 -1.23 -0.60 -21.28
CA CYS A 76 -2.46 0.19 -21.27
C CYS A 76 -3.39 -0.16 -20.10
N LEU A 77 -3.25 -1.35 -19.50
CA LEU A 77 -4.02 -1.75 -18.31
C LEU A 77 -3.63 -0.98 -17.04
N ARG A 78 -2.54 -0.19 -17.08
CA ARG A 78 -2.20 0.78 -16.02
C ARG A 78 -3.25 1.89 -15.86
N ILE A 79 -4.30 1.90 -16.68
CA ILE A 79 -5.48 2.76 -16.49
C ILE A 79 -6.17 2.49 -15.13
N TYR A 80 -6.07 1.28 -14.57
CA TYR A 80 -6.62 0.94 -13.25
C TYR A 80 -5.70 1.33 -12.09
N ASP A 81 -4.53 1.91 -12.38
CA ASP A 81 -3.58 2.41 -11.39
C ASP A 81 -3.65 3.93 -11.31
N VAL A 82 -3.26 4.45 -10.14
CA VAL A 82 -3.15 5.90 -9.90
C VAL A 82 -1.90 6.41 -10.61
N GLN A 83 -2.12 7.23 -11.64
CA GLN A 83 -1.07 7.87 -12.43
C GLN A 83 -0.85 9.29 -11.92
N VAL A 84 -0.03 9.40 -10.88
CA VAL A 84 0.39 10.70 -10.34
C VAL A 84 1.89 10.82 -10.60
N GLU A 85 2.30 11.91 -11.27
CA GLU A 85 3.71 12.26 -11.37
C GLU A 85 4.25 12.47 -9.95
N GLN A 86 5.03 11.51 -9.47
CA GLN A 86 5.66 11.60 -8.16
C GLN A 86 6.85 12.56 -8.28
N ALA A 87 6.95 13.50 -7.35
CA ALA A 87 8.16 14.28 -7.20
C ALA A 87 9.35 13.33 -6.92
N PRO A 88 10.55 13.62 -7.44
CA PRO A 88 11.69 12.72 -7.34
C PRO A 88 12.02 12.42 -5.88
N SER A 89 12.33 11.17 -5.58
CA SER A 89 12.71 10.76 -4.23
C SER A 89 14.08 11.31 -3.86
N GLN A 90 14.39 11.37 -2.56
CA GLN A 90 15.73 11.73 -2.11
C GLN A 90 16.80 10.78 -2.69
N ALA A 91 16.46 9.51 -2.89
CA ALA A 91 17.36 8.53 -3.50
C ALA A 91 17.65 8.84 -4.97
N ASP A 92 16.63 9.24 -5.75
CA ASP A 92 16.79 9.63 -7.15
C ASP A 92 17.64 10.90 -7.29
N ILE A 93 17.36 11.89 -6.44
CA ILE A 93 18.14 13.12 -6.37
C ILE A 93 19.58 12.81 -5.99
N ARG A 94 19.80 12.01 -4.93
CA ARG A 94 21.14 11.58 -4.51
C ARG A 94 21.93 10.94 -5.66
N LEU A 95 21.31 10.03 -6.42
CA LEU A 95 21.97 9.37 -7.55
C LEU A 95 22.41 10.39 -8.62
N GLY A 96 21.54 11.35 -8.94
CA GLY A 96 21.86 12.45 -9.85
C GLY A 96 22.98 13.37 -9.34
N LEU A 97 22.96 13.70 -8.04
CA LEU A 97 23.96 14.56 -7.42
C LEU A 97 25.33 13.88 -7.32
N THR A 98 25.39 12.63 -6.85
CA THR A 98 26.66 11.88 -6.76
C THR A 98 27.32 11.71 -8.12
N SER A 99 26.53 11.53 -9.20
CA SER A 99 27.05 11.44 -10.57
C SER A 99 27.63 12.76 -11.11
N SER A 100 27.30 13.91 -10.48
CA SER A 100 27.74 15.24 -10.89
C SER A 100 28.65 15.95 -9.87
N GLU A 101 28.94 15.33 -8.72
CA GLU A 101 29.80 15.87 -7.64
C GLU A 101 31.10 16.49 -8.16
N GLN A 102 31.90 15.70 -8.87
CA GLN A 102 33.20 16.13 -9.37
C GLN A 102 33.09 17.22 -10.44
N LYS A 103 32.01 17.20 -11.23
CA LYS A 103 31.77 18.22 -12.27
C LYS A 103 31.43 19.58 -11.67
N LYS A 104 30.83 19.60 -10.47
CA LYS A 104 30.52 20.82 -9.71
C LYS A 104 31.67 21.27 -8.80
N GLY A 105 32.83 20.62 -8.85
CA GLY A 105 34.00 20.97 -8.05
C GLY A 105 33.94 20.53 -6.58
N LEU A 106 32.98 19.67 -6.21
CA LEU A 106 32.88 19.11 -4.86
C LEU A 106 33.81 17.92 -4.70
N ARG A 107 34.27 17.68 -3.46
CA ARG A 107 35.02 16.47 -3.12
C ARG A 107 34.13 15.24 -3.25
N CYS A 108 34.73 14.13 -3.65
CA CYS A 108 34.01 12.86 -3.73
C CYS A 108 33.48 12.46 -2.35
N GLY A 109 32.21 12.08 -2.27
CA GLY A 109 31.60 11.64 -1.01
C GLY A 109 30.94 12.75 -0.20
N THR A 110 30.99 14.00 -0.68
CA THR A 110 30.30 15.13 -0.03
C THR A 110 28.78 14.93 0.02
N ILE A 111 28.12 14.43 -1.02
CA ILE A 111 26.67 14.15 -0.97
C ILE A 111 26.37 13.01 0.00
N THR A 112 27.26 12.02 0.07
CA THR A 112 27.09 10.92 1.04
C THR A 112 27.24 11.41 2.48
N TRP A 113 28.12 12.38 2.73
CA TRP A 113 28.22 13.06 4.01
C TRP A 113 26.95 13.86 4.33
N LEU A 114 26.41 14.64 3.38
CA LEU A 114 25.14 15.38 3.60
C LEU A 114 23.97 14.44 3.94
N VAL A 115 23.82 13.35 3.17
CA VAL A 115 22.77 12.33 3.41
C VAL A 115 22.98 11.63 4.76
N LEU A 116 24.22 11.41 5.19
CA LEU A 116 24.51 10.90 6.52
C LEU A 116 24.07 11.89 7.60
N GLY A 117 24.28 13.19 7.40
CA GLY A 117 23.78 14.25 8.29
C GLY A 117 22.28 14.16 8.48
N ILE A 118 21.52 14.15 7.38
CA ILE A 118 20.05 13.99 7.40
C ILE A 118 19.62 12.71 8.14
N SER A 119 20.31 11.59 7.89
CA SER A 119 20.04 10.32 8.59
C SER A 119 20.34 10.39 10.09
N LEU A 120 21.32 11.19 10.51
CA LEU A 120 21.65 11.37 11.93
C LEU A 120 20.60 12.22 12.63
N GLU A 121 20.06 13.24 11.97
CA GLU A 121 18.93 14.02 12.50
C GLU A 121 17.69 13.13 12.71
N ASP A 122 17.39 12.25 11.75
CA ASP A 122 16.31 11.25 11.89
C ASP A 122 16.55 10.26 13.04
N GLU A 123 17.81 9.91 13.31
CA GLU A 123 18.20 9.05 14.44
C GLU A 123 18.10 9.78 15.78
N GLN A 124 18.47 11.07 15.83
CA GLN A 124 18.25 11.95 17.00
C GLN A 124 16.76 12.06 17.33
N ASP A 125 15.89 12.33 16.34
CA ASP A 125 14.44 12.40 16.56
C ASP A 125 13.87 11.07 17.05
N SER A 126 14.33 9.95 16.45
CA SER A 126 13.88 8.62 16.87
C SER A 126 14.33 8.28 18.28
N LEU A 127 15.56 8.65 18.67
CA LEU A 127 16.09 8.40 20.00
C LEU A 127 15.36 9.26 21.04
N GLY A 128 15.19 10.57 20.77
CA GLY A 128 14.41 11.46 21.62
C GLY A 128 12.97 10.97 21.82
N SER A 129 12.34 10.42 20.77
CA SER A 129 11.01 9.81 20.88
C SER A 129 10.97 8.59 21.79
N ASP A 130 12.05 7.82 21.86
CA ASP A 130 12.10 6.60 22.65
C ASP A 130 12.45 6.92 24.10
N ILE A 131 13.35 7.88 24.34
CA ILE A 131 13.63 8.45 25.66
C ILE A 131 12.36 9.01 26.29
N HIS A 132 11.59 9.83 25.55
CA HIS A 132 10.36 10.43 26.09
C HIS A 132 9.24 9.40 26.34
N LYS A 133 9.27 8.24 25.68
CA LYS A 133 8.33 7.13 25.96
C LYS A 133 8.77 6.29 27.15
N MET A 134 10.03 6.33 27.55
CA MET A 134 10.48 5.60 28.72
C MET A 134 9.77 6.14 29.96
N SER A 135 9.14 5.24 30.71
CA SER A 135 8.68 5.56 32.06
C SER A 135 9.87 5.69 33.01
N LYS A 136 9.72 6.47 34.08
CA LYS A 136 10.68 6.50 35.21
C LYS A 136 10.89 5.11 35.84
N GLU A 137 9.97 4.15 35.60
CA GLU A 137 10.02 2.76 36.08
C GLU A 137 10.52 1.74 35.03
N ALA A 138 11.20 2.20 33.97
CA ALA A 138 11.69 1.31 32.90
C ALA A 138 12.62 0.20 33.39
N THR A 139 12.57 -0.95 32.72
CA THR A 139 13.38 -2.12 33.10
C THR A 139 14.86 -1.84 32.85
N THR A 140 15.76 -2.43 33.66
CA THR A 140 17.22 -2.33 33.44
C THR A 140 17.63 -2.71 32.02
N LEU A 141 16.97 -3.71 31.42
CA LEU A 141 17.18 -4.09 30.03
C LEU A 141 16.81 -2.97 29.05
N GLU A 142 15.69 -2.28 29.25
CA GLU A 142 15.25 -1.17 28.39
C GLU A 142 16.21 0.01 28.50
N GLN A 143 16.67 0.32 29.72
CA GLN A 143 17.69 1.34 29.97
C GLN A 143 19.01 1.00 29.25
N THR A 144 19.48 -0.25 29.32
CA THR A 144 20.71 -0.66 28.62
C THR A 144 20.58 -0.55 27.10
N LEU A 145 19.41 -0.83 26.53
CA LEU A 145 19.18 -0.72 25.08
C LEU A 145 19.22 0.72 24.60
N ILE A 146 18.73 1.67 25.41
CA ILE A 146 18.76 3.09 25.08
C ILE A 146 20.16 3.65 25.25
N GLU A 147 20.87 3.28 26.30
CA GLU A 147 22.29 3.63 26.50
C GLU A 147 23.18 3.11 25.34
N ASP A 148 22.93 1.89 24.88
CA ASP A 148 23.61 1.33 23.69
C ASP A 148 23.30 2.11 22.42
N ARG A 149 22.11 2.70 22.30
CA ARG A 149 21.75 3.57 21.17
C ARG A 149 22.38 4.95 21.30
N CYS A 150 22.39 5.54 22.49
CA CYS A 150 23.08 6.81 22.78
C CYS A 150 24.56 6.72 22.38
N ARG A 151 25.28 5.69 22.86
CA ARG A 151 26.69 5.47 22.52
C ARG A 151 26.95 5.28 21.03
N LYS A 152 26.06 4.55 20.33
CA LYS A 152 26.18 4.37 18.87
C LYS A 152 25.97 5.68 18.12
N LEU A 153 25.00 6.49 18.55
CA LEU A 153 24.73 7.79 17.96
C LEU A 153 25.90 8.74 18.19
N GLU A 154 26.42 8.81 19.41
CA GLU A 154 27.59 9.60 19.79
C GLU A 154 28.82 9.25 18.92
N GLN A 155 29.12 7.97 18.74
CA GLN A 155 30.22 7.52 17.87
C GLN A 155 30.05 8.00 16.43
N ARG A 156 28.81 7.97 15.92
CA ARG A 156 28.53 8.40 14.54
C ARG A 156 28.56 9.93 14.41
N LEU A 157 28.08 10.67 15.40
CA LEU A 157 28.18 12.14 15.46
C LEU A 157 29.65 12.57 15.48
N ASN A 158 30.46 11.97 16.35
CA ASN A 158 31.90 12.25 16.41
C ASN A 158 32.59 12.00 15.06
N CYS A 159 32.27 10.89 14.38
CA CYS A 159 32.80 10.61 13.05
C CYS A 159 32.30 11.62 12.00
N PHE A 160 31.04 12.05 12.11
CA PHE A 160 30.44 13.04 11.23
C PHE A 160 31.10 14.42 11.39
N HIS A 161 31.29 14.89 12.62
CA HIS A 161 31.95 16.17 12.93
C HIS A 161 33.43 16.16 12.57
N GLN A 162 34.15 15.03 12.76
CA GLN A 162 35.53 14.90 12.29
C GLN A 162 35.64 15.10 10.77
N LYS A 163 34.71 14.54 10.00
CA LYS A 163 34.65 14.70 8.54
C LYS A 163 34.15 16.07 8.11
N ALA A 164 33.42 16.79 8.96
CA ALA A 164 32.92 18.13 8.65
C ALA A 164 34.06 19.09 8.29
N LYS A 165 35.21 18.99 8.97
CA LYS A 165 36.41 19.80 8.67
C LYS A 165 36.94 19.59 7.25
N GLU A 166 36.83 18.38 6.73
CA GLU A 166 37.30 18.03 5.37
C GLU A 166 36.40 18.60 4.27
N PHE A 167 35.11 18.83 4.57
CA PHE A 167 34.10 19.26 3.60
C PHE A 167 33.70 20.73 3.73
N MET A 168 33.69 21.28 4.96
CA MET A 168 33.31 22.67 5.25
C MET A 168 34.52 23.59 5.51
N GLY A 169 35.72 23.04 5.66
CA GLY A 169 36.97 23.78 5.83
C GLY A 169 37.43 23.90 7.29
N GLU A 170 38.73 24.19 7.49
CA GLU A 170 39.37 24.24 8.81
C GLU A 170 38.91 25.43 9.69
N ASN A 171 38.35 26.48 9.08
CA ASN A 171 37.88 27.70 9.76
C ASN A 171 36.43 27.61 10.27
N ALA A 172 35.80 26.43 10.24
CA ALA A 172 34.41 26.26 10.64
C ALA A 172 34.22 26.20 12.17
N ASP A 173 35.28 26.00 12.96
CA ASP A 173 35.15 25.78 14.41
C ASP A 173 35.24 27.07 15.25
N GLU A 174 35.70 28.20 14.67
CA GLU A 174 35.86 29.47 15.39
C GLU A 174 34.73 30.45 14.97
N ASP A 175 33.79 30.70 15.89
CA ASP A 175 32.70 31.69 15.78
C ASP A 175 31.63 31.41 14.70
N LEU A 176 31.00 30.23 14.72
CA LEU A 176 29.74 29.98 13.99
C LEU A 176 28.53 30.06 14.92
N ASP A 177 27.60 30.98 14.61
CA ASP A 177 26.26 31.03 15.21
C ASP A 177 25.41 29.90 14.60
N VAL A 178 25.56 28.67 15.12
CA VAL A 178 24.75 27.52 14.73
C VAL A 178 23.30 27.79 15.13
N LEU A 179 22.39 27.74 14.16
CA LEU A 179 20.96 27.88 14.42
C LEU A 179 20.48 26.73 15.31
N PRO A 180 19.57 26.99 16.28
CA PRO A 180 19.00 25.92 17.09
C PRO A 180 18.40 24.82 16.20
N GLN A 181 18.87 23.59 16.40
CA GLN A 181 18.35 22.44 15.68
C GLN A 181 16.90 22.22 16.09
N PHE A 182 16.02 21.96 15.11
CA PHE A 182 14.63 21.68 15.40
C PHE A 182 14.50 20.32 16.08
N THR A 183 14.26 20.33 17.39
CA THR A 183 13.76 19.17 18.12
C THR A 183 12.23 19.27 18.06
N GLY A 184 11.56 18.36 17.35
CA GLY A 184 10.11 18.44 17.11
C GLY A 184 9.22 18.17 18.33
N TRP A 185 9.73 18.47 19.52
CA TRP A 185 9.13 18.30 20.82
C TRP A 185 8.83 19.71 21.35
N GLU A 186 7.59 20.17 21.19
CA GLU A 186 7.14 21.29 22.03
C GLU A 186 7.26 20.83 23.49
N ASN A 187 7.97 21.59 24.31
CA ASN A 187 8.07 21.38 25.75
C ASN A 187 6.68 21.54 26.38
N THR A 188 5.83 20.52 26.27
CA THR A 188 4.48 20.51 26.87
C THR A 188 4.51 20.19 28.35
N ASP A 189 5.67 19.86 28.92
CA ASP A 189 5.86 19.70 30.35
C ASP A 189 6.59 20.90 30.94
N GLN A 190 5.85 21.97 31.19
CA GLN A 190 6.32 23.17 31.91
C GLN A 190 6.57 22.93 33.42
N ASN A 191 6.76 21.70 33.89
CA ASN A 191 6.76 21.39 35.33
C ASN A 191 7.86 20.44 35.84
N ASN A 192 8.96 20.25 35.13
CA ASN A 192 10.16 19.66 35.74
C ASN A 192 11.25 20.73 35.82
N GLU A 193 11.20 21.52 36.91
CA GLU A 193 12.33 22.31 37.40
C GLU A 193 13.37 21.38 38.06
N ASP A 194 13.82 20.36 37.32
CA ASP A 194 15.03 19.64 37.70
C ASP A 194 16.14 20.26 36.85
N GLU A 195 16.94 21.12 37.47
CA GLU A 195 18.24 21.55 36.96
C GLU A 195 19.14 20.31 36.82
N GLU A 196 18.93 19.52 35.76
CA GLU A 196 19.89 18.51 35.34
C GLU A 196 21.11 19.24 34.78
N GLU A 197 22.24 19.06 35.45
CA GLU A 197 23.57 19.53 35.03
C GLU A 197 23.75 19.31 33.53
N ASN A 198 24.32 20.30 32.83
CA ASN A 198 24.66 20.29 31.40
C ASN A 198 25.50 19.06 30.99
N LEU A 199 24.89 17.88 30.88
CA LEU A 199 25.43 16.74 30.17
C LEU A 199 25.08 16.97 28.68
N GLU A 200 26.11 17.10 27.85
CA GLU A 200 25.96 17.11 26.39
C GLU A 200 25.41 15.75 25.96
N ASN A 201 24.08 15.66 25.83
CA ASN A 201 23.46 14.43 25.40
C ASN A 201 23.51 14.30 23.86
N PRO A 202 23.72 13.09 23.32
CA PRO A 202 23.84 12.87 21.87
C PRO A 202 22.56 13.20 21.09
N GLU A 203 21.38 13.16 21.72
CA GLU A 203 20.11 13.51 21.10
C GLU A 203 19.88 15.02 20.91
N THR A 204 20.61 15.87 21.64
CA THR A 204 20.53 17.34 21.55
C THR A 204 21.78 17.97 20.95
N THR A 205 22.83 17.18 20.70
CA THR A 205 24.08 17.65 20.11
C THR A 205 23.82 18.21 18.70
N PRO A 206 24.15 19.48 18.43
CA PRO A 206 23.84 20.11 17.15
C PRO A 206 24.61 19.48 15.99
N ILE A 207 23.90 19.15 14.92
CA ILE A 207 24.50 18.71 13.66
C ILE A 207 24.80 19.94 12.80
N CYS A 208 26.09 20.23 12.62
CA CYS A 208 26.54 21.36 11.80
C CYS A 208 26.54 20.97 10.32
N MET A 209 25.55 21.49 9.61
CA MET A 209 25.32 21.35 8.17
C MET A 209 25.05 22.75 7.58
N PRO A 210 25.18 22.98 6.26
CA PRO A 210 24.88 24.29 5.67
C PRO A 210 23.48 24.82 6.03
N SER A 211 22.47 23.96 6.16
CA SER A 211 21.13 24.35 6.63
C SER A 211 21.08 24.86 8.08
N SER A 212 22.06 24.50 8.91
CA SER A 212 22.20 24.98 10.30
C SER A 212 22.92 26.33 10.40
N LEU A 213 23.41 26.88 9.28
CA LEU A 213 24.19 28.12 9.24
C LEU A 213 23.36 29.29 8.73
N LYS A 214 23.72 30.51 9.17
CA LYS A 214 23.15 31.73 8.61
C LYS A 214 23.65 31.93 7.16
N PRO A 215 22.84 32.52 6.25
CA PRO A 215 23.27 32.77 4.87
C PRO A 215 24.58 33.55 4.73
N ALA A 216 24.87 34.45 5.68
CA ALA A 216 26.12 35.20 5.72
C ALA A 216 27.34 34.30 5.97
N ASP A 217 27.20 33.27 6.81
CA ASP A 217 28.28 32.32 7.11
C ASP A 217 28.51 31.34 5.96
N ILE A 218 27.44 30.92 5.26
CA ILE A 218 27.54 30.12 4.04
C ILE A 218 28.38 30.85 3.00
N GLN A 219 28.15 32.15 2.81
CA GLN A 219 28.94 32.99 1.90
C GLN A 219 30.38 33.18 2.40
N ARG A 220 30.57 33.48 3.69
CA ARG A 220 31.89 33.66 4.32
C ARG A 220 32.79 32.43 4.15
N LEU A 221 32.21 31.24 4.28
CA LEU A 221 32.92 29.96 4.16
C LEU A 221 32.95 29.41 2.72
N GLY A 222 32.29 30.06 1.76
CA GLY A 222 32.23 29.61 0.36
C GLY A 222 31.46 28.31 0.17
N LEU A 223 30.49 28.01 1.04
CA LEU A 223 29.71 26.76 1.05
C LEU A 223 28.50 26.80 0.11
N GLU A 224 28.41 27.76 -0.80
CA GLU A 224 27.25 27.96 -1.68
C GLU A 224 26.92 26.72 -2.52
N ILE A 225 27.93 26.10 -3.12
CA ILE A 225 27.73 24.89 -3.93
C ILE A 225 27.22 23.76 -3.04
N LEU A 226 27.75 23.62 -1.82
CA LEU A 226 27.34 22.61 -0.86
C LEU A 226 25.88 22.82 -0.41
N ALA A 227 25.53 24.05 -0.06
CA ALA A 227 24.19 24.48 0.31
C ALA A 227 23.17 24.20 -0.81
N THR A 228 23.52 24.45 -2.07
CA THR A 228 22.62 24.12 -3.20
C THR A 228 22.40 22.61 -3.36
N GLN A 229 23.41 21.78 -3.04
CA GLN A 229 23.23 20.32 -3.11
C GLN A 229 22.37 19.82 -1.95
N GLU A 230 22.57 20.34 -0.74
CA GLU A 230 21.73 20.05 0.42
C GLU A 230 20.28 20.46 0.16
N LEU A 231 20.05 21.63 -0.45
CA LEU A 231 18.71 22.12 -0.80
C LEU A 231 17.97 21.12 -1.71
N GLU A 232 18.64 20.56 -2.71
CA GLU A 232 18.04 19.53 -3.57
C GLU A 232 17.75 18.24 -2.79
N LEU A 233 18.63 17.81 -1.88
CA LEU A 233 18.38 16.65 -1.03
C LEU A 233 17.19 16.88 -0.09
N CYS A 234 17.03 18.07 0.48
CA CYS A 234 15.91 18.43 1.34
C CYS A 234 14.58 18.44 0.58
N LYS A 235 14.55 18.83 -0.70
CA LYS A 235 13.36 18.67 -1.56
C LYS A 235 12.94 17.20 -1.68
N GLY A 236 13.91 16.32 -1.93
CA GLY A 236 13.66 14.87 -2.00
C GLY A 236 13.16 14.32 -0.67
N GLN A 237 13.80 14.72 0.44
CA GLN A 237 13.37 14.34 1.78
C GLN A 237 11.93 14.79 2.08
N ALA A 238 11.58 16.03 1.75
CA ALA A 238 10.23 16.57 1.94
C ALA A 238 9.20 15.79 1.11
N SER A 239 9.51 15.47 -0.15
CA SER A 239 8.69 14.62 -1.02
C SER A 239 8.45 13.23 -0.41
N ASP A 240 9.53 12.56 0.02
CA ASP A 240 9.48 11.22 0.61
C ASP A 240 8.69 11.21 1.94
N CYS A 241 8.83 12.27 2.74
CA CYS A 241 8.05 12.46 3.98
C CYS A 241 6.55 12.60 3.68
N LEU A 242 6.16 13.42 2.70
CA LEU A 242 4.76 13.56 2.30
C LEU A 242 4.19 12.26 1.77
N GLN A 243 4.95 11.53 0.96
CA GLN A 243 4.51 10.24 0.43
C GLN A 243 4.32 9.20 1.55
N SER A 244 5.28 9.11 2.47
CA SER A 244 5.19 8.22 3.63
C SER A 244 4.04 8.61 4.56
N LEU A 245 3.78 9.91 4.74
CA LEU A 245 2.66 10.43 5.49
C LEU A 245 1.32 10.03 4.86
N ARG A 246 1.16 10.17 3.54
CA ARG A 246 -0.04 9.72 2.81
C ARG A 246 -0.29 8.22 3.01
N LEU A 247 0.75 7.40 2.88
CA LEU A 247 0.65 5.95 3.10
C LEU A 247 0.26 5.61 4.54
N ALA A 248 0.86 6.28 5.53
CA ALA A 248 0.54 6.07 6.93
C ALA A 248 -0.90 6.49 7.28
N LEU A 249 -1.38 7.60 6.72
CA LEU A 249 -2.77 8.04 6.83
C LEU A 249 -3.73 7.04 6.17
N GLY A 250 -3.43 6.58 4.95
CA GLY A 250 -4.22 5.55 4.27
C GLY A 250 -4.29 4.24 5.07
N HIS A 251 -3.16 3.77 5.61
CA HIS A 251 -3.13 2.60 6.48
C HIS A 251 -3.97 2.80 7.75
N LYS A 252 -3.91 3.99 8.36
CA LYS A 252 -4.77 4.33 9.52
C LYS A 252 -6.24 4.22 9.13
N ALA A 253 -6.66 4.82 8.01
CA ALA A 253 -8.05 4.73 7.52
C ALA A 253 -8.52 3.28 7.35
N ILE A 254 -7.71 2.44 6.69
CA ILE A 254 -8.02 1.02 6.47
C ILE A 254 -8.15 0.28 7.80
N LEU A 255 -7.26 0.51 8.77
CA LEU A 255 -7.37 -0.10 10.10
C LEU A 255 -8.67 0.29 10.80
N TYR A 256 -9.10 1.55 10.68
CA TYR A 256 -10.37 1.99 11.25
C TYR A 256 -11.56 1.24 10.64
N GLN A 257 -11.61 1.11 9.31
CA GLN A 257 -12.72 0.42 8.64
C GLN A 257 -12.73 -1.08 8.91
N THR A 258 -11.57 -1.72 8.75
CA THR A 258 -11.47 -3.19 8.72
C THR A 258 -11.44 -3.80 10.11
N LYS A 259 -10.74 -3.15 11.04
CA LYS A 259 -10.53 -3.69 12.39
C LYS A 259 -11.35 -2.93 13.43
N VAL A 260 -11.27 -1.60 13.50
CA VAL A 260 -11.94 -0.84 14.58
C VAL A 260 -13.45 -1.00 14.48
N ARG A 261 -14.05 -0.69 13.32
CA ARG A 261 -15.51 -0.80 13.11
C ARG A 261 -16.04 -2.23 13.24
N LYS A 262 -15.25 -3.25 12.88
CA LYS A 262 -15.67 -4.67 12.88
C LYS A 262 -15.36 -5.41 14.19
N SER A 263 -14.57 -4.82 15.09
CA SER A 263 -14.16 -5.45 16.35
C SER A 263 -15.35 -5.68 17.30
N LYS A 264 -15.60 -6.94 17.67
CA LYS A 264 -16.71 -7.32 18.55
C LYS A 264 -16.25 -7.52 19.99
N THR A 265 -15.04 -8.04 20.18
CA THR A 265 -14.47 -8.40 21.50
C THR A 265 -13.68 -7.26 22.12
N SER A 266 -13.62 -7.21 23.46
CA SER A 266 -12.79 -6.24 24.19
C SER A 266 -11.29 -6.39 23.87
N ILE A 267 -10.77 -7.63 23.80
CA ILE A 267 -9.36 -7.90 23.48
C ILE A 267 -9.01 -7.45 22.05
N ASP A 268 -9.87 -7.78 21.08
CA ASP A 268 -9.71 -7.36 19.68
C ASP A 268 -9.71 -5.83 19.56
N LYS A 269 -10.54 -5.15 20.35
CA LYS A 269 -10.54 -3.68 20.42
C LYS A 269 -9.20 -3.16 20.91
N THR A 270 -8.66 -3.67 22.01
CA THR A 270 -7.37 -3.24 22.56
C THR A 270 -6.24 -3.42 21.55
N CYS A 271 -6.08 -4.62 20.99
CA CYS A 271 -5.06 -4.90 19.98
C CYS A 271 -5.21 -4.01 18.73
N THR A 272 -6.46 -3.75 18.31
CA THR A 272 -6.72 -2.84 17.20
C THR A 272 -6.29 -1.40 17.53
N TRP A 273 -6.62 -0.91 18.71
CA TRP A 273 -6.21 0.42 19.16
C TRP A 273 -4.69 0.53 19.29
N ASP A 274 -3.99 -0.51 19.71
CA ASP A 274 -2.52 -0.52 19.77
C ASP A 274 -1.91 -0.44 18.36
N ASN A 275 -2.51 -1.12 17.38
CA ASN A 275 -2.12 -0.94 15.96
C ASN A 275 -2.36 0.50 15.47
N VAL A 276 -3.49 1.12 15.84
CA VAL A 276 -3.79 2.53 15.49
C VAL A 276 -2.79 3.49 16.16
N LYS A 277 -2.41 3.24 17.41
CA LYS A 277 -1.36 4.00 18.10
C LYS A 277 -0.02 3.86 17.37
N ALA A 278 0.38 2.64 17.02
CA ALA A 278 1.63 2.39 16.29
C ALA A 278 1.68 3.15 14.94
N VAL A 279 0.58 3.19 14.19
CA VAL A 279 0.50 4.00 12.95
C VAL A 279 0.52 5.50 13.24
N THR A 280 -0.13 5.95 14.31
CA THR A 280 -0.13 7.37 14.70
C THR A 280 1.28 7.84 15.11
N ILE A 281 2.08 6.99 15.76
CA ILE A 281 3.50 7.27 16.05
C ILE A 281 4.28 7.49 14.74
N LYS A 282 4.04 6.66 13.71
CA LYS A 282 4.67 6.83 12.39
C LYS A 282 4.23 8.13 11.71
N ILE A 283 2.95 8.48 11.76
CA ILE A 283 2.42 9.74 11.24
C ILE A 283 3.16 10.92 11.87
N ASN A 284 3.27 10.95 13.20
CA ASN A 284 3.95 12.03 13.91
C ASN A 284 5.44 12.11 13.55
N LYS A 285 6.12 10.97 13.37
CA LYS A 285 7.49 10.93 12.87
C LYS A 285 7.62 11.61 11.51
N HIS A 286 6.77 11.26 10.54
CA HIS A 286 6.81 11.85 9.20
C HIS A 286 6.48 13.35 9.20
N ILE A 287 5.60 13.81 10.10
CA ILE A 287 5.31 15.24 10.28
C ILE A 287 6.55 15.99 10.76
N ARG A 288 7.27 15.46 11.77
CA ARG A 288 8.48 16.10 12.28
C ARG A 288 9.59 16.16 11.23
N ALA A 289 9.85 15.04 10.55
CA ALA A 289 10.83 14.99 9.46
C ALA A 289 10.48 15.98 8.32
N HIS A 290 9.20 16.12 7.96
CA HIS A 290 8.76 17.12 6.99
C HIS A 290 9.01 18.56 7.47
N ARG A 291 8.69 18.87 8.73
CA ARG A 291 8.94 20.20 9.31
C ARG A 291 10.43 20.54 9.32
N GLN A 292 11.27 19.59 9.70
CA GLN A 292 12.72 19.75 9.68
C GLN A 292 13.24 20.03 8.26
N ALA A 293 12.81 19.22 7.27
CA ALA A 293 13.16 19.45 5.87
C ALA A 293 12.69 20.84 5.37
N GLN A 294 11.50 21.27 5.79
CA GLN A 294 10.96 22.59 5.46
C GLN A 294 11.79 23.73 6.08
N MET A 295 12.20 23.60 7.34
CA MET A 295 13.08 24.58 8.00
C MET A 295 14.44 24.66 7.31
N ALA A 296 15.02 23.51 6.93
CA ALA A 296 16.26 23.48 6.17
C ALA A 296 16.11 24.19 4.81
N LEU A 297 15.00 23.96 4.09
CA LEU A 297 14.71 24.66 2.84
C LEU A 297 14.61 26.19 3.02
N GLN A 298 14.04 26.65 4.13
CA GLN A 298 13.97 28.08 4.46
C GLN A 298 15.36 28.67 4.75
N CYS A 299 16.17 27.97 5.56
CA CYS A 299 17.52 28.44 5.93
C CYS A 299 18.46 28.49 4.72
N LEU A 300 18.34 27.54 3.80
CA LEU A 300 19.11 27.48 2.55
C LEU A 300 18.61 28.48 1.48
N GLY A 301 17.56 29.25 1.76
CA GLY A 301 17.06 30.30 0.86
C GLY A 301 16.31 29.78 -0.37
N ALA A 302 15.54 28.69 -0.22
CA ALA A 302 14.73 28.16 -1.31
C ALA A 302 13.75 29.19 -1.90
N ASP A 303 13.51 29.08 -3.20
CA ASP A 303 12.57 29.97 -3.89
C ASP A 303 11.14 29.86 -3.33
N LYS A 304 10.38 30.95 -3.42
CA LYS A 304 9.00 31.03 -2.94
C LYS A 304 8.12 29.95 -3.55
N ALA A 305 8.36 29.56 -4.82
CA ALA A 305 7.63 28.48 -5.46
C ALA A 305 7.83 27.12 -4.74
N ILE A 306 9.06 26.82 -4.30
CA ILE A 306 9.38 25.58 -3.57
C ILE A 306 8.78 25.61 -2.17
N LEU A 307 8.85 26.76 -1.48
CA LEU A 307 8.23 26.93 -0.16
C LEU A 307 6.70 26.84 -0.21
N LEU A 308 6.08 27.28 -1.31
CA LEU A 308 4.65 27.09 -1.57
C LEU A 308 4.28 25.64 -1.91
N GLN A 309 5.21 24.86 -2.44
CA GLN A 309 5.01 23.42 -2.70
C GLN A 309 5.09 22.60 -1.40
N TYR A 310 6.09 22.88 -0.55
CA TYR A 310 6.32 22.19 0.72
C TYR A 310 5.87 23.06 1.91
N GLN A 311 4.56 23.23 2.02
CA GLN A 311 3.94 24.07 3.06
C GLN A 311 3.93 23.41 4.43
N GLU A 312 3.77 24.23 5.46
CA GLU A 312 3.67 23.73 6.82
C GLU A 312 2.39 22.89 6.99
N LEU A 313 2.56 21.68 7.52
CA LEU A 313 1.46 20.75 7.75
C LEU A 313 0.59 21.24 8.91
N GLN A 314 -0.63 21.66 8.56
CA GLN A 314 -1.68 22.02 9.51
C GLN A 314 -2.47 20.79 9.96
N SER A 315 -3.06 20.83 11.16
CA SER A 315 -3.89 19.74 11.69
C SER A 315 -5.06 19.37 10.75
N ASN A 316 -5.58 20.34 10.00
CA ASN A 316 -6.63 20.10 9.00
C ASN A 316 -6.16 19.27 7.81
N HIS A 317 -4.88 19.33 7.43
CA HIS A 317 -4.31 18.54 6.32
C HIS A 317 -4.13 17.06 6.67
N LEU A 318 -4.14 16.72 7.96
CA LEU A 318 -3.98 15.36 8.46
C LEU A 318 -5.32 14.60 8.55
N LYS A 319 -6.44 15.29 8.30
CA LYS A 319 -7.76 14.66 8.25
C LYS A 319 -7.92 13.98 6.90
N LEU A 320 -8.15 12.68 6.90
CA LEU A 320 -8.59 11.98 5.71
C LEU A 320 -10.00 12.43 5.36
N SER A 321 -10.23 12.86 4.11
CA SER A 321 -11.59 13.13 3.64
C SER A 321 -12.44 11.87 3.83
N ALA A 322 -13.70 12.07 4.21
CA ALA A 322 -14.65 10.98 4.38
C ALA A 322 -14.75 10.13 3.10
N ASP A 323 -14.56 10.76 1.93
CA ASP A 323 -14.56 10.12 0.60
C ASP A 323 -13.42 9.08 0.41
N PHE A 324 -12.29 9.20 1.13
CA PHE A 324 -11.22 8.19 1.15
C PHE A 324 -11.49 7.05 2.13
N THR A 325 -12.40 7.27 3.07
CA THR A 325 -12.63 6.37 4.21
C THR A 325 -13.86 5.49 4.09
N GLU A 326 -14.63 5.60 3.01
CA GLU A 326 -15.76 4.72 2.74
C GLU A 326 -15.69 4.26 1.29
N GLU A 327 -15.46 2.96 1.09
CA GLU A 327 -15.55 2.32 -0.22
C GLU A 327 -16.97 2.63 -0.75
N ASN A 328 -17.03 3.51 -1.74
CA ASN A 328 -18.24 3.97 -2.45
C ASN A 328 -19.03 5.17 -1.88
N ARG A 329 -18.54 5.90 -0.86
CA ARG A 329 -19.21 7.17 -0.47
C ARG A 329 -18.52 8.35 -1.11
N LEU A 330 -19.14 8.91 -2.16
CA LEU A 330 -18.79 10.23 -2.69
C LEU A 330 -19.80 11.23 -2.16
N GLY A 331 -19.44 11.93 -1.09
CA GLY A 331 -20.31 12.85 -0.36
C GLY A 331 -19.91 14.32 -0.46
N GLY A 332 -19.01 14.70 -1.37
CA GLY A 332 -18.61 16.08 -1.60
C GLY A 332 -19.05 16.58 -2.96
N GLN A 333 -20.20 17.27 -3.04
CA GLN A 333 -20.66 17.98 -4.25
C GLN A 333 -19.77 19.17 -4.65
N ASN A 334 -18.68 19.43 -3.92
CA ASN A 334 -17.75 20.54 -4.15
C ASN A 334 -16.30 20.05 -4.03
N ALA A 335 -15.91 18.98 -4.73
CA ALA A 335 -14.49 18.77 -4.98
C ALA A 335 -14.05 19.87 -5.94
N ASP A 336 -13.25 20.83 -5.46
CA ASP A 336 -12.64 21.86 -6.29
C ASP A 336 -12.07 21.18 -7.54
N GLN A 337 -12.61 21.54 -8.70
CA GLN A 337 -12.33 20.94 -10.01
C GLN A 337 -10.86 21.09 -10.44
N GLN A 338 -10.00 21.63 -9.57
CA GLN A 338 -8.65 22.07 -9.81
C GLN A 338 -7.59 21.12 -9.23
N ASP A 339 -7.96 20.16 -8.37
CA ASP A 339 -7.00 19.18 -7.85
C ASP A 339 -6.90 17.97 -8.78
N SER A 340 -5.86 17.96 -9.63
CA SER A 340 -5.52 16.86 -10.55
C SER A 340 -5.46 15.50 -9.85
N TRP A 341 -5.10 15.48 -8.57
CA TRP A 341 -5.00 14.24 -7.81
C TRP A 341 -6.37 13.66 -7.44
N MET A 342 -7.33 14.51 -7.08
CA MET A 342 -8.70 14.09 -6.75
C MET A 342 -9.42 13.52 -7.98
N GLN A 343 -9.24 14.15 -9.14
CA GLN A 343 -9.82 13.64 -10.39
C GLN A 343 -9.26 12.25 -10.73
N GLU A 344 -7.95 12.06 -10.58
CA GLU A 344 -7.30 10.77 -10.83
C GLU A 344 -7.77 9.69 -9.84
N PHE A 345 -7.95 10.05 -8.58
CA PHE A 345 -8.53 9.16 -7.58
C PHE A 345 -9.95 8.72 -7.96
N TYR A 346 -10.83 9.66 -8.34
CA TYR A 346 -12.20 9.33 -8.76
C TYR A 346 -12.22 8.47 -10.02
N ARG A 347 -11.36 8.77 -11.00
CA ARG A 347 -11.20 7.97 -12.23
C ARG A 347 -10.87 6.52 -11.90
N VAL A 348 -9.82 6.29 -11.10
CA VAL A 348 -9.37 4.94 -10.75
C VAL A 348 -10.42 4.21 -9.91
N ASN A 349 -11.04 4.88 -8.94
CA ASN A 349 -12.06 4.28 -8.11
C ASN A 349 -13.29 3.86 -8.94
N TRP A 350 -13.74 4.72 -9.84
CA TRP A 350 -14.85 4.43 -10.74
C TRP A 350 -14.53 3.26 -11.68
N LEU A 351 -13.36 3.25 -12.31
CA LEU A 351 -12.93 2.15 -13.18
C LEU A 351 -12.84 0.81 -12.45
N ARG A 352 -12.33 0.80 -11.21
CA ARG A 352 -12.26 -0.42 -10.39
C ARG A 352 -13.65 -0.91 -9.97
N ALA A 353 -14.54 0.00 -9.56
CA ALA A 353 -15.92 -0.32 -9.22
C ALA A 353 -16.66 -0.90 -10.43
N LYS A 354 -16.52 -0.28 -11.60
CA LYS A 354 -17.05 -0.79 -12.87
C LYS A 354 -16.52 -2.18 -13.19
N ALA A 355 -15.20 -2.38 -13.17
CA ALA A 355 -14.60 -3.68 -13.46
C ALA A 355 -15.02 -4.77 -12.47
N HIS A 356 -15.26 -4.42 -11.21
CA HIS A 356 -15.76 -5.35 -10.19
C HIS A 356 -17.23 -5.73 -10.46
N HIS A 357 -18.08 -4.75 -10.77
CA HIS A 357 -19.46 -4.97 -11.19
C HIS A 357 -19.56 -5.83 -12.46
N ASP A 358 -18.81 -5.49 -13.51
CA ASP A 358 -18.82 -6.20 -14.79
C ASP A 358 -18.37 -7.66 -14.61
N ARG A 359 -17.35 -7.90 -13.77
CA ARG A 359 -16.87 -9.26 -13.45
C ARG A 359 -17.92 -10.12 -12.76
N TRP A 360 -18.67 -9.56 -11.80
CA TRP A 360 -19.73 -10.33 -11.13
C TRP A 360 -20.91 -10.63 -12.06
N ASN A 361 -21.26 -9.69 -12.94
CA ASN A 361 -22.25 -9.95 -14.00
C ASN A 361 -21.78 -11.05 -14.95
N GLU A 362 -20.51 -11.03 -15.36
CA GLU A 362 -19.92 -12.08 -16.19
C GLU A 362 -19.92 -13.44 -15.46
N GLU A 363 -19.51 -13.49 -14.19
CA GLU A 363 -19.53 -14.72 -13.39
C GLU A 363 -20.95 -15.29 -13.25
N LEU A 364 -21.95 -14.44 -13.03
CA LEU A 364 -23.36 -14.88 -12.98
C LEU A 364 -23.77 -15.56 -14.30
N LEU A 365 -23.44 -14.92 -15.43
CA LEU A 365 -23.73 -15.46 -16.76
C LEU A 365 -22.98 -16.77 -17.03
N ILE A 366 -21.69 -16.85 -16.65
CA ILE A 366 -20.88 -18.06 -16.78
C ILE A 366 -21.51 -19.20 -15.99
N VAL A 367 -21.86 -18.98 -14.72
CA VAL A 367 -22.41 -20.04 -13.86
C VAL A 367 -23.75 -20.54 -14.39
N GLN A 368 -24.61 -19.65 -14.89
CA GLN A 368 -25.87 -20.04 -15.55
C GLN A 368 -25.62 -20.96 -16.76
N HIS A 369 -24.61 -20.64 -17.58
CA HIS A 369 -24.20 -21.51 -18.68
C HIS A 369 -23.55 -22.82 -18.21
N GLU A 370 -22.70 -22.80 -17.18
CA GLU A 370 -22.08 -24.01 -16.59
C GLU A 370 -23.16 -24.99 -16.10
N MET A 371 -24.23 -24.49 -15.49
CA MET A 371 -25.39 -25.29 -15.08
C MET A 371 -26.10 -25.95 -16.28
N LYS A 372 -26.39 -25.17 -17.33
CA LYS A 372 -27.02 -25.67 -18.57
C LYS A 372 -26.14 -26.73 -19.25
N TRP A 373 -24.84 -26.46 -19.38
CA TRP A 373 -23.88 -27.37 -19.99
C TRP A 373 -23.71 -28.66 -19.19
N THR A 374 -23.77 -28.59 -17.86
CA THR A 374 -23.68 -29.77 -16.99
C THR A 374 -24.84 -30.74 -17.24
N ILE A 375 -26.08 -30.24 -17.32
CA ILE A 375 -27.25 -31.08 -17.68
C ILE A 375 -27.09 -31.67 -19.08
N LEU A 376 -26.69 -30.85 -20.06
CA LEU A 376 -26.49 -31.30 -21.45
C LEU A 376 -25.42 -32.39 -21.52
N TRP A 377 -24.34 -32.25 -20.75
CA TRP A 377 -23.29 -33.26 -20.67
C TRP A 377 -23.80 -34.56 -20.03
N PHE A 378 -24.59 -34.50 -18.95
CA PHE A 378 -25.23 -35.70 -18.39
C PHE A 378 -26.17 -36.38 -19.38
N LYS A 379 -26.97 -35.61 -20.13
CA LYS A 379 -27.83 -36.14 -21.21
C LYS A 379 -27.02 -36.82 -22.32
N HIS A 380 -25.89 -36.22 -22.68
CA HIS A 380 -24.95 -36.84 -23.61
C HIS A 380 -24.38 -38.16 -23.06
N GLN A 381 -23.97 -38.21 -21.79
CA GLN A 381 -23.48 -39.45 -21.16
C GLN A 381 -24.56 -40.56 -21.15
N VAL A 382 -25.82 -40.22 -20.87
CA VAL A 382 -26.93 -41.19 -21.00
C VAL A 382 -27.01 -41.77 -22.42
N LYS A 383 -26.85 -40.94 -23.45
CA LYS A 383 -26.88 -41.38 -24.86
C LYS A 383 -25.72 -42.33 -25.16
N GLU A 384 -24.50 -41.99 -24.74
CA GLU A 384 -23.31 -42.82 -24.93
C GLU A 384 -23.45 -44.19 -24.24
N TRP A 385 -23.90 -44.21 -22.98
CA TRP A 385 -24.09 -45.46 -22.26
C TRP A 385 -25.23 -46.32 -22.81
N LYS A 386 -26.29 -45.70 -23.35
CA LYS A 386 -27.33 -46.42 -24.10
C LYS A 386 -26.79 -47.05 -25.40
N ALA A 387 -25.92 -46.37 -26.12
CA ALA A 387 -25.29 -46.94 -27.32
C ALA A 387 -24.43 -48.16 -26.96
N ARG A 388 -23.66 -48.07 -25.87
CA ARG A 388 -22.86 -49.20 -25.34
C ARG A 388 -23.72 -50.36 -24.86
N LEU A 389 -24.87 -50.06 -24.25
CA LEU A 389 -25.86 -51.06 -23.84
C LEU A 389 -26.35 -51.85 -25.06
N ASN A 390 -26.84 -51.15 -26.10
CA ASN A 390 -27.34 -51.80 -27.32
C ASN A 390 -26.29 -52.73 -27.95
N LYS A 391 -25.06 -52.25 -28.10
CA LYS A 391 -23.94 -53.05 -28.63
C LYS A 391 -23.66 -54.30 -27.77
N SER A 392 -23.69 -54.15 -26.44
CA SER A 392 -23.44 -55.28 -25.53
C SER A 392 -24.56 -56.32 -25.55
N THR A 393 -25.80 -55.88 -25.80
CA THR A 393 -26.96 -56.75 -26.00
C THR A 393 -26.84 -57.53 -27.31
N GLU A 394 -26.44 -56.87 -28.41
CA GLU A 394 -26.18 -57.54 -29.70
C GLU A 394 -25.06 -58.59 -29.59
N GLU A 395 -24.01 -58.29 -28.82
CA GLU A 395 -22.89 -59.21 -28.55
C GLU A 395 -23.21 -60.30 -27.48
N ASN A 396 -24.42 -60.32 -26.93
CA ASN A 396 -24.90 -61.24 -25.88
C ASN A 396 -24.01 -61.30 -24.61
N LYS A 397 -23.40 -60.16 -24.23
CA LYS A 397 -22.53 -60.05 -23.06
C LYS A 397 -23.32 -59.61 -21.82
N LEU A 398 -23.98 -60.55 -21.17
CA LEU A 398 -24.87 -60.30 -20.01
C LEU A 398 -24.28 -59.39 -18.93
N GLY A 399 -23.01 -59.56 -18.55
CA GLY A 399 -22.36 -58.73 -17.54
C GLY A 399 -22.16 -57.27 -17.97
N HIS A 400 -21.87 -57.04 -19.25
CA HIS A 400 -21.71 -55.69 -19.80
C HIS A 400 -23.06 -54.99 -19.91
N VAL A 401 -24.11 -55.73 -20.26
CA VAL A 401 -25.49 -55.24 -20.28
C VAL A 401 -25.88 -54.71 -18.90
N ALA A 402 -25.73 -55.53 -17.86
CA ALA A 402 -26.06 -55.12 -16.49
C ALA A 402 -25.27 -53.89 -16.01
N TYR A 403 -23.97 -53.81 -16.33
CA TYR A 403 -23.16 -52.65 -15.97
C TYR A 403 -23.57 -51.38 -16.73
N ALA A 404 -23.83 -51.49 -18.04
CA ALA A 404 -24.28 -50.35 -18.85
C ALA A 404 -25.65 -49.83 -18.38
N GLU A 405 -26.57 -50.71 -17.99
CA GLU A 405 -27.86 -50.31 -17.39
C GLU A 405 -27.67 -49.53 -16.09
N LYS A 406 -26.77 -49.99 -15.21
CA LYS A 406 -26.41 -49.26 -13.98
C LYS A 406 -25.88 -47.86 -14.29
N GLN A 407 -24.99 -47.73 -15.27
CA GLN A 407 -24.44 -46.44 -15.69
C GLN A 407 -25.53 -45.52 -16.26
N VAL A 408 -26.43 -46.02 -17.11
CA VAL A 408 -27.57 -45.25 -17.62
C VAL A 408 -28.46 -44.74 -16.46
N ALA A 409 -28.74 -45.58 -15.47
CA ALA A 409 -29.53 -45.20 -14.31
C ALA A 409 -28.84 -44.10 -13.48
N MET A 410 -27.53 -44.23 -13.25
CA MET A 410 -26.72 -43.26 -12.52
C MET A 410 -26.70 -41.89 -13.21
N TRP A 411 -26.46 -41.82 -14.52
CA TRP A 411 -26.48 -40.56 -15.27
C TRP A 411 -27.88 -39.92 -15.30
N LYS A 412 -28.95 -40.73 -15.38
CA LYS A 412 -30.33 -40.23 -15.23
C LYS A 412 -30.59 -39.63 -13.85
N MET A 413 -30.00 -40.20 -12.79
CA MET A 413 -30.08 -39.64 -11.45
C MET A 413 -29.43 -38.27 -11.37
N PHE A 414 -28.22 -38.10 -11.93
CA PHE A 414 -27.56 -36.80 -11.99
C PHE A 414 -28.33 -35.76 -12.80
N ILE A 415 -29.01 -36.15 -13.89
CA ILE A 415 -29.92 -35.25 -14.62
C ILE A 415 -31.03 -34.76 -13.70
N ARG A 416 -31.71 -35.66 -12.98
CA ARG A 416 -32.81 -35.30 -12.07
C ARG A 416 -32.32 -34.39 -10.93
N GLU A 417 -31.16 -34.69 -10.36
CA GLU A 417 -30.55 -33.89 -9.31
C GLU A 417 -30.20 -32.48 -9.82
N GLY A 418 -29.60 -32.38 -11.00
CA GLY A 418 -29.32 -31.10 -11.65
C GLY A 418 -30.58 -30.31 -12.01
N GLU A 419 -31.58 -30.94 -12.65
CA GLU A 419 -32.85 -30.28 -13.01
C GLU A 419 -33.60 -29.78 -11.76
N CYS A 420 -33.56 -30.53 -10.66
CA CYS A 420 -34.13 -30.11 -9.37
C CYS A 420 -33.32 -28.97 -8.74
N GLY A 421 -31.99 -29.14 -8.63
CA GLY A 421 -31.10 -28.19 -7.96
C GLY A 421 -30.94 -26.86 -8.69
N PHE A 422 -31.10 -26.84 -10.01
CA PHE A 422 -30.95 -25.64 -10.85
C PHE A 422 -32.30 -24.98 -11.21
N SER A 423 -33.40 -25.49 -10.68
CA SER A 423 -34.75 -24.98 -10.99
C SER A 423 -34.87 -23.49 -10.69
N GLY A 424 -35.29 -22.70 -11.69
CA GLY A 424 -35.46 -21.24 -11.58
C GLY A 424 -34.16 -20.44 -11.59
N MET A 425 -33.00 -21.08 -11.81
CA MET A 425 -31.68 -20.42 -11.78
C MET A 425 -30.96 -20.44 -13.14
N MET A 426 -31.48 -21.18 -14.13
CA MET A 426 -30.93 -21.23 -15.48
C MET A 426 -31.50 -20.11 -16.36
N MET A 427 -30.72 -19.63 -17.33
CA MET A 427 -31.25 -18.88 -18.46
C MET A 427 -32.02 -19.82 -19.41
N ASP A 428 -33.16 -19.33 -19.91
CA ASP A 428 -33.99 -20.01 -20.90
C ASP A 428 -33.19 -20.51 -22.13
#